data_AF-A0A9P5CMN5-F1
#
_entry.id   AF-A0A9P5CMN5-F1
#
_cell.length_a   1.000
_cell.length_b   1.000
_cell.length_c   1.000
_cell.angle_alpha   90.00
_cell.angle_beta   90.00
_cell.angle_gamma   90.00
#
_symmetry.space_group_name_H-M   'P 1'
#
loop_
_entity.id
_entity.type
_entity.pdbx_description
1 polymer ?
#
loop_
_entity_poly.entity_id
_entity_poly.type
_entity_poly.pdbx_seq_one_letter_code
_entity_poly.pdbx_strand_id
1 'polypeptide(L)'
;MTSSVVGYAAAVLTIYLVLLGPAIYCFARHGVKHQIWVGWLYFILFCLLRIIGSAMEISSPDSIAAAIISSVGLSPLTISLFGILHEARFYLLSLHDAPEARKIENIIVLFFHITVVTAVALIATGASGLSSAAARADPTKLAKDWKLAGAGGVILLLTVAAVAAGAIFTILTTSSGTTGSGRQQQQQQQQQARRLALAIAVAAPVLSVRLIGTVVYYFGKNTDMNPVTGLLGVKVGLYLVPEVITAVLVLAGGLASRSVKVRAAEGEPYKMGGRSRY
;
A
#
# COMPACT_ATOMS: atom_id res chain seq x y z
N MET A 1 6.66 1.01 31.72
CA MET A 1 6.57 0.36 30.39
C MET A 1 5.13 0.16 29.93
N THR A 2 4.20 -0.24 30.81
CA THR A 2 2.77 -0.43 30.45
C THR A 2 2.08 0.85 29.96
N SER A 3 2.29 2.00 30.64
CA SER A 3 1.68 3.28 30.22
C SER A 3 2.14 3.76 28.84
N SER A 4 3.41 3.57 28.49
CA SER A 4 3.97 3.93 27.19
C SER A 4 3.48 3.04 26.04
N VAL A 5 3.28 1.75 26.32
CA VAL A 5 2.75 0.78 25.33
C VAL A 5 1.28 1.07 25.05
N VAL A 6 0.48 1.24 26.10
CA VAL A 6 -0.94 1.61 25.97
C VAL A 6 -1.10 2.96 25.28
N GLY A 7 -0.26 3.96 25.62
CA GLY A 7 -0.28 5.27 24.95
C GLY A 7 0.05 5.20 23.46
N TYR A 8 1.06 4.40 23.07
CA TYR A 8 1.38 4.14 21.67
C TYR A 8 0.21 3.48 20.94
N ALA A 9 -0.35 2.41 21.50
CA ALA A 9 -1.47 1.69 20.89
C ALA A 9 -2.72 2.58 20.75
N ALA A 10 -3.05 3.39 21.76
CA ALA A 10 -4.16 4.34 21.71
C ALA A 10 -3.98 5.40 20.61
N ALA A 11 -2.75 5.90 20.42
CA ALA A 11 -2.43 6.84 19.35
C ALA A 11 -2.63 6.21 17.97
N VAL A 12 -2.09 5.00 17.75
CA VAL A 12 -2.27 4.23 16.51
C VAL A 12 -3.76 4.01 16.23
N LEU A 13 -4.51 3.50 17.21
CA LEU A 13 -5.95 3.28 17.11
C LEU A 13 -6.70 4.54 16.65
N THR A 14 -6.44 5.67 17.32
CA THR A 14 -7.10 6.95 17.03
C THR A 14 -6.80 7.44 15.60
N ILE A 15 -5.53 7.40 15.20
CA ILE A 15 -5.10 7.84 13.87
C ILE A 15 -5.79 7.00 12.78
N TYR A 16 -5.76 5.67 12.90
CA TYR A 16 -6.32 4.81 11.85
C TYR A 16 -7.85 4.79 11.82
N LEU A 17 -8.53 5.06 12.94
CA LEU A 17 -9.98 5.33 12.94
C LEU A 17 -10.31 6.59 12.12
N VAL A 18 -9.53 7.66 12.27
CA VAL A 18 -9.71 8.90 11.51
C VAL A 18 -9.41 8.68 10.02
N LEU A 19 -8.37 7.93 9.67
CA LEU A 19 -8.01 7.63 8.28
C LEU A 19 -9.00 6.67 7.58
N LEU A 20 -9.71 5.84 8.34
CA LEU A 20 -10.66 4.88 7.79
C LEU A 20 -11.84 5.54 7.07
N GLY A 21 -12.35 6.67 7.58
CA GLY A 21 -13.44 7.42 6.95
C GLY A 21 -13.12 7.86 5.52
N PRO A 22 -12.04 8.65 5.31
CA PRO A 22 -11.57 9.02 3.98
C PRO A 22 -11.21 7.81 3.09
N ALA A 23 -10.69 6.72 3.65
CA ALA A 23 -10.40 5.50 2.89
C ALA A 23 -11.67 4.87 2.30
N ILE A 24 -12.73 4.73 3.09
CA ILE A 24 -14.04 4.22 2.64
C ILE A 24 -14.63 5.16 1.59
N TYR A 25 -14.50 6.48 1.79
CA TYR A 25 -14.93 7.47 0.79
C TYR A 25 -14.19 7.29 -0.54
N CYS A 26 -12.86 7.16 -0.54
CA CYS A 26 -12.09 6.92 -1.76
C CYS A 26 -12.50 5.61 -2.44
N PHE A 27 -12.65 4.52 -1.67
CA PHE A 27 -13.13 3.24 -2.20
C PHE A 27 -14.48 3.38 -2.94
N ALA A 28 -15.44 4.08 -2.35
CA ALA A 28 -16.75 4.30 -2.97
C ALA A 28 -16.67 5.13 -4.28
N ARG A 29 -15.76 6.12 -4.34
CA ARG A 29 -15.65 7.09 -5.45
C ARG A 29 -14.84 6.58 -6.63
N HIS A 30 -13.80 5.78 -6.41
CA HIS A 30 -12.91 5.30 -7.47
C HIS A 30 -13.49 4.11 -8.27
N GLY A 31 -14.50 3.43 -7.73
CA GLY A 31 -15.33 2.47 -8.47
C GLY A 31 -14.79 1.05 -8.53
N VAL A 32 -15.69 0.12 -8.88
CA VAL A 32 -15.47 -1.34 -8.77
C VAL A 32 -15.18 -2.03 -10.10
N LYS A 33 -15.19 -1.30 -11.22
CA LYS A 33 -14.95 -1.87 -12.54
C LYS A 33 -13.45 -2.17 -12.73
N HIS A 34 -13.15 -3.25 -13.45
CA HIS A 34 -11.78 -3.62 -13.86
C HIS A 34 -10.73 -3.71 -12.74
N GLN A 35 -11.10 -4.22 -11.56
CA GLN A 35 -10.16 -4.44 -10.44
C GLN A 35 -9.50 -3.18 -9.84
N ILE A 36 -9.97 -1.98 -10.20
CA ILE A 36 -9.50 -0.70 -9.65
C ILE A 36 -9.71 -0.58 -8.13
N TRP A 37 -10.72 -1.29 -7.61
CA TRP A 37 -11.05 -1.32 -6.17
C TRP A 37 -10.00 -2.01 -5.30
N VAL A 38 -9.10 -2.80 -5.89
CA VAL A 38 -8.15 -3.65 -5.13
C VAL A 38 -7.21 -2.79 -4.28
N GLY A 39 -6.65 -1.70 -4.83
CA GLY A 39 -5.75 -0.81 -4.08
C GLY A 39 -6.40 -0.16 -2.86
N TRP A 40 -7.66 0.28 -3.00
CA TRP A 40 -8.44 0.89 -1.93
C TRP A 40 -8.93 -0.12 -0.89
N LEU A 41 -9.30 -1.34 -1.32
CA LEU A 41 -9.63 -2.41 -0.39
C LEU A 41 -8.42 -2.73 0.50
N TYR A 42 -7.24 -2.92 -0.08
CA TYR A 42 -6.03 -3.20 0.69
C TYR A 42 -5.66 -2.04 1.63
N PHE A 43 -5.98 -0.79 1.27
CA PHE A 43 -5.84 0.36 2.17
C PHE A 43 -6.81 0.29 3.37
N ILE A 44 -8.06 -0.11 3.14
CA ILE A 44 -9.04 -0.33 4.21
C ILE A 44 -8.60 -1.48 5.11
N LEU A 45 -8.17 -2.61 4.53
CA LEU A 45 -7.64 -3.75 5.27
C LEU A 45 -6.42 -3.34 6.11
N PHE A 46 -5.54 -2.50 5.56
CA PHE A 46 -4.44 -1.91 6.31
C PHE A 46 -4.92 -1.13 7.55
N CYS A 47 -5.89 -0.23 7.39
CA CYS A 47 -6.45 0.53 8.51
C CYS A 47 -7.12 -0.38 9.54
N LEU A 48 -7.87 -1.39 9.10
CA LEU A 48 -8.53 -2.36 9.99
C LEU A 48 -7.51 -3.20 10.77
N LEU A 49 -6.43 -3.67 10.14
CA LEU A 49 -5.37 -4.39 10.84
C LEU A 49 -4.71 -3.52 11.91
N ARG A 50 -4.50 -2.22 11.63
CA ARG A 50 -3.97 -1.27 12.62
C ARG A 50 -4.91 -1.07 13.78
N ILE A 51 -6.20 -0.89 13.52
CA ILE A 51 -7.24 -0.74 14.55
C ILE A 51 -7.32 -2.00 15.42
N ILE A 52 -7.42 -3.19 14.82
CA ILE A 52 -7.52 -4.46 15.55
C ILE A 52 -6.25 -4.73 16.35
N GLY A 53 -5.06 -4.55 15.73
CA GLY A 53 -3.78 -4.74 16.41
C GLY A 53 -3.62 -3.86 17.63
N SER A 54 -3.98 -2.58 17.51
CA SER A 54 -3.92 -1.63 18.63
C SER A 54 -4.98 -1.90 19.71
N ALA A 55 -6.19 -2.29 19.32
CA ALA A 55 -7.23 -2.68 20.28
C ALA A 55 -6.79 -3.91 21.09
N MET A 56 -6.13 -4.88 20.45
CA MET A 56 -5.55 -6.05 21.11
C MET A 56 -4.37 -5.71 22.01
N GLU A 57 -3.49 -4.79 21.61
CA GLU A 57 -2.36 -4.34 22.45
C GLU A 57 -2.85 -3.58 23.70
N ILE A 58 -4.00 -2.89 23.62
CA ILE A 58 -4.64 -2.24 24.78
C ILE A 58 -5.30 -3.28 25.69
N SER A 59 -6.03 -4.25 25.13
CA SER A 59 -6.76 -5.24 25.92
C SER A 59 -5.89 -6.36 26.48
N SER A 60 -4.79 -6.69 25.82
CA SER A 60 -3.88 -7.78 26.19
C SER A 60 -2.43 -7.44 25.77
N PRO A 61 -1.73 -6.60 26.57
CA PRO A 61 -0.39 -6.09 26.23
C PRO A 61 0.68 -7.16 25.99
N ASP A 62 0.55 -8.34 26.60
CA ASP A 62 1.52 -9.44 26.50
C ASP A 62 1.21 -10.44 25.36
N SER A 63 0.20 -10.15 24.53
CA SER A 63 -0.22 -11.06 23.47
C SER A 63 0.77 -11.11 22.31
N ILE A 64 1.35 -12.28 22.05
CA ILE A 64 2.15 -12.57 20.84
C ILE A 64 1.34 -12.28 19.56
N ALA A 65 0.02 -12.45 19.60
CA ALA A 65 -0.84 -12.13 18.47
C ALA A 65 -0.84 -10.62 18.14
N ALA A 66 -0.76 -9.75 19.15
CA ALA A 66 -0.66 -8.30 18.93
C ALA A 66 0.65 -7.92 18.23
N ALA A 67 1.76 -8.59 18.59
CA ALA A 67 3.06 -8.42 17.94
C ALA A 67 3.06 -8.86 16.46
N ILE A 68 2.39 -9.99 16.17
CA ILE A 68 2.27 -10.53 14.80
C ILE A 68 1.38 -9.61 13.95
N ILE A 69 0.20 -9.22 14.45
CA ILE A 69 -0.75 -8.36 13.73
C ILE A 69 -0.13 -7.00 13.41
N SER A 70 0.64 -6.42 14.35
CA SER A 70 1.36 -5.15 14.14
C SER A 70 2.45 -5.22 13.06
N SER A 71 3.01 -6.41 12.82
CA SER A 71 4.03 -6.66 11.80
C SER A 71 3.42 -6.98 10.43
N VAL A 72 2.21 -7.57 10.38
CA VAL A 72 1.50 -7.93 9.14
C VAL A 72 0.94 -6.70 8.40
N GLY A 73 0.72 -5.58 9.09
CA GLY A 73 0.20 -4.33 8.49
C GLY A 73 1.02 -3.75 7.33
N LEU A 74 2.29 -4.12 7.17
CA LEU A 74 3.12 -3.70 6.03
C LEU A 74 2.63 -4.28 4.68
N SER A 75 2.00 -5.46 4.70
CA SER A 75 1.54 -6.15 3.49
C SER A 75 0.44 -5.36 2.79
N PRO A 76 -0.69 -5.02 3.44
CA PRO A 76 -1.79 -4.39 2.72
C PRO A 76 -1.46 -2.95 2.31
N LEU A 77 -0.60 -2.23 3.04
CA LEU A 77 -0.16 -0.91 2.61
C LEU A 77 0.68 -0.99 1.32
N THR A 78 1.64 -1.91 1.24
CA THR A 78 2.47 -2.07 0.03
C THR A 78 1.64 -2.48 -1.18
N ILE A 79 0.70 -3.43 -0.98
CA ILE A 79 -0.25 -3.83 -2.04
C ILE A 79 -1.15 -2.65 -2.43
N SER A 80 -1.55 -1.81 -1.47
CA SER A 80 -2.36 -0.62 -1.74
C SER A 80 -1.62 0.39 -2.63
N LEU A 81 -0.34 0.71 -2.35
CA LEU A 81 0.45 1.62 -3.20
C LEU A 81 0.49 1.11 -4.65
N PHE A 82 0.73 -0.19 -4.81
CA PHE A 82 0.78 -0.81 -6.13
C PHE A 82 -0.61 -0.82 -6.81
N GLY A 83 -1.68 -1.16 -6.09
CA GLY A 83 -3.04 -1.18 -6.62
C GLY A 83 -3.53 0.21 -7.06
N ILE A 84 -3.13 1.27 -6.35
CA ILE A 84 -3.46 2.65 -6.72
C ILE A 84 -2.59 3.14 -7.90
N LEU A 85 -1.34 2.67 -8.02
CA LEU A 85 -0.54 2.89 -9.22
C LEU A 85 -1.13 2.17 -10.44
N HIS A 86 -1.60 0.94 -10.26
CA HIS A 86 -2.30 0.18 -11.29
C HIS A 86 -3.56 0.93 -11.76
N GLU A 87 -4.34 1.49 -10.83
CA GLU A 87 -5.45 2.37 -11.17
C GLU A 87 -5.03 3.56 -12.05
N ALA A 88 -3.95 4.26 -11.67
CA ALA A 88 -3.43 5.38 -12.46
C ALA A 88 -3.06 4.95 -13.89
N ARG A 89 -2.39 3.80 -14.04
CA ARG A 89 -2.00 3.25 -15.34
C ARG A 89 -3.20 2.76 -16.14
N PHE A 90 -4.19 2.16 -15.49
CA PHE A 90 -5.43 1.74 -16.12
C PHE A 90 -6.17 2.93 -16.74
N TYR A 91 -6.22 4.07 -16.05
CA TYR A 91 -6.79 5.29 -16.61
C TYR A 91 -6.07 5.74 -17.88
N LEU A 92 -4.74 5.63 -17.93
CA LEU A 92 -3.96 6.01 -19.12
C LEU A 92 -4.10 5.00 -20.27
N LEU A 93 -4.08 3.70 -19.98
CA LEU A 93 -4.21 2.65 -21.00
C LEU A 93 -5.60 2.64 -21.63
N SER A 94 -6.63 2.99 -20.86
CA SER A 94 -7.99 3.16 -21.37
C SER A 94 -8.13 4.34 -22.34
N LEU A 95 -7.26 5.36 -22.25
CA LEU A 95 -7.25 6.47 -23.21
C LEU A 95 -6.65 6.09 -24.56
N HIS A 96 -5.70 5.16 -24.58
CA HIS A 96 -4.95 4.77 -25.78
C HIS A 96 -5.54 3.53 -26.50
N ASP A 97 -6.69 3.04 -26.04
CA ASP A 97 -7.31 1.78 -26.46
C ASP A 97 -6.31 0.64 -26.73
N ALA A 98 -5.47 0.35 -25.73
CA ALA A 98 -4.37 -0.60 -25.86
C ALA A 98 -4.69 -1.94 -25.14
N PRO A 99 -5.46 -2.88 -25.75
CA PRO A 99 -5.86 -4.13 -25.11
C PRO A 99 -4.68 -5.03 -24.74
N GLU A 100 -3.63 -5.10 -25.56
CA GLU A 100 -2.45 -5.91 -25.26
C GLU A 100 -1.65 -5.35 -24.07
N ALA A 101 -1.52 -4.02 -23.98
CA ALA A 101 -0.88 -3.37 -22.83
C ALA A 101 -1.67 -3.60 -21.53
N ARG A 102 -3.01 -3.66 -21.59
CA ARG A 102 -3.87 -4.01 -20.44
C ARG A 102 -3.62 -5.44 -19.95
N LYS A 103 -3.42 -6.41 -20.85
CA LYS A 103 -3.08 -7.79 -20.47
C LYS A 103 -1.73 -7.86 -19.76
N ILE A 104 -0.72 -7.16 -20.29
CA ILE A 104 0.62 -7.10 -19.67
C ILE A 104 0.52 -6.46 -18.29
N GLU A 105 -0.23 -5.37 -18.14
CA GLU A 105 -0.43 -4.71 -16.85
C GLU A 105 -1.09 -5.66 -15.83
N ASN A 106 -2.07 -6.46 -16.22
CA ASN A 106 -2.68 -7.46 -15.32
C ASN A 106 -1.70 -8.56 -14.90
N ILE A 107 -0.79 -8.99 -15.80
CA ILE A 107 0.28 -9.95 -15.47
C ILE A 107 1.26 -9.32 -14.47
N ILE A 108 1.64 -8.06 -14.70
CA ILE A 108 2.47 -7.29 -13.77
C ILE A 108 1.77 -7.25 -12.40
N VAL A 109 0.48 -6.97 -12.35
CA VAL A 109 -0.30 -6.95 -11.10
C VAL A 109 -0.25 -8.27 -10.35
N LEU A 110 -0.43 -9.38 -11.05
CA LEU A 110 -0.34 -10.71 -10.45
C LEU A 110 1.06 -10.99 -9.91
N PHE A 111 2.09 -10.66 -10.67
CA PHE A 111 3.49 -10.83 -10.25
C PHE A 111 3.82 -10.02 -8.99
N PHE A 112 3.37 -8.77 -8.91
CA PHE A 112 3.55 -7.92 -7.72
C PHE A 112 2.83 -8.48 -6.50
N HIS A 113 1.60 -8.98 -6.65
CA HIS A 113 0.86 -9.62 -5.55
C HIS A 113 1.60 -10.84 -5.01
N ILE A 114 2.02 -11.76 -5.89
CA ILE A 114 2.78 -12.95 -5.49
C ILE A 114 4.06 -12.51 -4.75
N THR A 115 4.80 -11.56 -5.32
CA THR A 115 6.04 -11.05 -4.72
C THR A 115 5.82 -10.49 -3.31
N VAL A 116 4.82 -9.63 -3.10
CA VAL A 116 4.54 -9.04 -1.79
C VAL A 116 4.08 -10.10 -0.78
N VAL A 117 3.21 -11.03 -1.20
CA VAL A 117 2.76 -12.14 -0.35
C VAL A 117 3.94 -13.02 0.06
N THR A 118 4.83 -13.38 -0.87
CA THR A 118 6.05 -14.13 -0.58
C THR A 118 6.96 -13.39 0.39
N ALA A 119 7.20 -12.10 0.18
CA ALA A 119 8.05 -11.30 1.04
C ALA A 119 7.53 -11.24 2.48
N VAL A 120 6.22 -11.06 2.64
CA VAL A 120 5.54 -11.02 3.93
C VAL A 120 5.54 -12.40 4.60
N ALA A 121 5.35 -13.47 3.83
CA ALA A 121 5.46 -14.83 4.35
C ALA A 121 6.88 -15.13 4.87
N LEU A 122 7.93 -14.68 4.17
CA LEU A 122 9.31 -14.80 4.62
C LEU A 122 9.58 -14.01 5.91
N ILE A 123 9.07 -12.78 6.02
CA ILE A 123 9.15 -11.99 7.25
C ILE A 123 8.43 -12.69 8.39
N ALA A 124 7.19 -13.14 8.18
CA ALA A 124 6.38 -13.77 9.20
C ALA A 124 6.98 -15.10 9.69
N THR A 125 7.45 -15.94 8.77
CA THR A 125 8.09 -17.22 9.10
C THR A 125 9.40 -17.02 9.85
N GLY A 126 10.27 -16.12 9.38
CA GLY A 126 11.52 -15.78 10.07
C GLY A 126 11.27 -15.16 11.45
N ALA A 127 10.36 -14.18 11.56
CA ALA A 127 10.02 -13.55 12.84
C ALA A 127 9.41 -14.53 13.84
N SER A 128 8.54 -15.43 13.38
CA SER A 128 7.96 -16.49 14.22
C SER A 128 9.04 -17.45 14.71
N GLY A 129 9.98 -17.83 13.84
CA GLY A 129 11.14 -18.63 14.19
C GLY A 129 11.96 -17.99 15.31
N LEU A 130 12.27 -16.69 15.19
CA LEU A 130 12.99 -15.90 16.20
C LEU A 130 12.28 -15.82 17.56
N SER A 131 10.95 -15.90 17.56
CA SER A 131 10.15 -15.91 18.79
C SER A 131 10.16 -17.27 19.51
N SER A 132 10.42 -18.37 18.79
CA SER A 132 10.29 -19.73 19.32
C SER A 132 11.45 -20.14 20.25
N ALA A 133 11.11 -20.77 21.38
CA ALA A 133 12.11 -21.30 22.33
C ALA A 133 13.02 -22.36 21.67
N ALA A 134 12.46 -23.20 20.80
CA ALA A 134 13.18 -24.22 20.06
C ALA A 134 14.25 -23.63 19.11
N ALA A 135 14.00 -22.49 18.47
CA ALA A 135 15.03 -21.85 17.63
C ALA A 135 16.20 -21.31 18.45
N ARG A 136 16.00 -20.93 19.72
CA ARG A 136 17.07 -20.43 20.60
C ARG A 136 18.01 -21.54 21.07
N ALA A 137 17.56 -22.79 21.02
CA ALA A 137 18.38 -23.96 21.36
C ALA A 137 19.31 -24.40 20.22
N ASP A 138 19.00 -24.03 18.97
CA ASP A 138 19.80 -24.36 17.78
C ASP A 138 20.34 -23.10 17.08
N PRO A 139 21.64 -22.79 17.22
CA PRO A 139 22.26 -21.61 16.59
C PRO A 139 22.12 -21.58 15.07
N THR A 140 22.06 -22.74 14.41
CA THR A 140 21.95 -22.81 12.95
C THR A 140 20.55 -22.42 12.48
N LYS A 141 19.53 -22.91 13.18
CA LYS A 141 18.13 -22.54 12.93
C LYS A 141 17.90 -21.05 13.22
N LEU A 142 18.46 -20.53 14.32
CA LEU A 142 18.37 -19.12 14.65
C LEU A 142 18.96 -18.22 13.55
N ALA A 143 20.13 -18.58 13.02
CA ALA A 143 20.76 -17.85 11.93
C ALA A 143 19.92 -17.88 10.64
N LYS A 144 19.26 -19.01 10.35
CA LYS A 144 18.33 -19.14 9.22
C LYS A 144 17.10 -18.24 9.38
N ASP A 145 16.52 -18.18 10.57
CA ASP A 145 15.31 -17.40 10.85
C ASP A 145 15.56 -15.89 10.69
N TRP A 146 16.73 -15.38 11.12
CA TRP A 146 17.16 -14.00 10.82
C TRP A 146 17.31 -13.74 9.32
N LYS A 147 17.95 -14.66 8.58
CA LYS A 147 18.16 -14.53 7.12
C LYS A 147 16.84 -14.52 6.35
N LEU A 148 15.87 -15.36 6.74
CA LEU A 148 14.54 -15.41 6.12
C LEU A 148 13.81 -14.08 6.30
N ALA A 149 13.78 -13.55 7.52
CA ALA A 149 13.10 -12.30 7.79
C ALA A 149 13.77 -11.11 7.10
N GLY A 150 15.10 -11.05 7.11
CA GLY A 150 15.88 -10.05 6.39
C GLY A 150 15.66 -10.11 4.87
N ALA A 151 15.65 -11.31 4.29
CA ALA A 151 15.38 -11.50 2.86
C ALA A 151 14.00 -11.00 2.46
N GLY A 152 12.95 -11.31 3.23
CA GLY A 152 11.61 -10.78 2.99
C GLY A 152 11.57 -9.24 3.09
N GLY A 153 12.29 -8.65 4.05
CA GLY A 153 12.44 -7.19 4.16
C GLY A 153 13.08 -6.55 2.92
N VAL A 154 14.13 -7.17 2.38
CA VAL A 154 14.80 -6.70 1.15
C VAL A 154 13.88 -6.81 -0.06
N ILE A 155 13.16 -7.94 -0.20
CA ILE A 155 12.20 -8.11 -1.31
C ILE A 155 11.11 -7.03 -1.26
N LEU A 156 10.55 -6.71 -0.07
CA LEU A 156 9.60 -5.62 0.07
C LEU A 156 10.20 -4.27 -0.31
N LEU A 157 11.43 -3.97 0.13
CA LEU A 157 12.11 -2.71 -0.18
C LEU A 157 12.32 -2.55 -1.70
N LEU A 158 12.79 -3.60 -2.38
CA LEU A 158 12.94 -3.61 -3.83
C LEU A 158 11.59 -3.48 -4.54
N THR A 159 10.54 -4.09 -4.00
CA THR A 159 9.19 -3.97 -4.54
C THR A 159 8.69 -2.53 -4.47
N VAL A 160 8.86 -1.85 -3.33
CA VAL A 160 8.48 -0.43 -3.19
C VAL A 160 9.33 0.47 -4.10
N ALA A 161 10.61 0.17 -4.27
CA ALA A 161 11.46 0.89 -5.22
C ALA A 161 10.97 0.72 -6.67
N ALA A 162 10.55 -0.49 -7.06
CA ALA A 162 9.95 -0.76 -8.37
C ALA A 162 8.62 -0.03 -8.55
N VAL A 163 7.78 0.06 -7.51
CA VAL A 163 6.54 0.86 -7.52
C VAL A 163 6.86 2.34 -7.72
N ALA A 164 7.86 2.88 -7.02
CA ALA A 164 8.28 4.27 -7.19
C ALA A 164 8.77 4.54 -8.62
N ALA A 165 9.61 3.65 -9.17
CA ALA A 165 10.06 3.73 -10.56
C ALA A 165 8.90 3.66 -11.55
N GLY A 166 7.93 2.76 -11.33
CA GLY A 166 6.72 2.65 -12.14
C GLY A 166 5.85 3.91 -12.09
N ALA A 167 5.75 4.55 -10.92
CA ALA A 167 5.04 5.82 -10.74
C ALA A 167 5.73 6.96 -11.49
N ILE A 168 7.04 7.08 -11.37
CA ILE A 168 7.85 8.08 -12.11
C ILE A 168 7.72 7.86 -13.62
N PHE A 169 7.89 6.62 -14.07
CA PHE A 169 7.73 6.28 -15.49
C PHE A 169 6.34 6.67 -16.01
N THR A 170 5.29 6.40 -15.23
CA THR A 170 3.91 6.77 -15.57
C THR A 170 3.75 8.29 -15.70
N ILE A 171 4.38 9.08 -14.83
CA ILE A 171 4.36 10.55 -14.91
C ILE A 171 5.07 11.05 -16.18
N LEU A 172 6.22 10.47 -16.51
CA LEU A 172 7.05 10.87 -17.65
C LEU A 172 6.41 10.50 -19.00
N THR A 173 5.74 9.35 -19.10
CA THR A 173 5.05 8.95 -20.33
C THR A 173 3.76 9.74 -20.56
N THR A 174 3.18 10.29 -19.49
CA THR A 174 1.94 11.08 -19.55
C THR A 174 2.16 12.49 -20.12
N SER A 175 3.39 13.02 -20.23
CA SER A 175 3.61 14.40 -20.72
C SER A 175 3.56 14.56 -22.25
N SER A 176 3.51 13.48 -23.02
CA SER A 176 3.71 13.49 -24.46
C SER A 176 2.40 13.42 -25.25
N GLY A 177 1.78 14.58 -25.52
CA GLY A 177 0.93 14.82 -26.69
C GLY A 177 -0.57 14.47 -26.59
N THR A 178 -1.43 15.46 -26.89
CA THR A 178 -2.37 15.41 -28.04
C THR A 178 -3.21 16.67 -28.14
N THR A 179 -3.29 17.21 -29.36
CA THR A 179 -3.95 18.47 -29.76
C THR A 179 -5.30 18.30 -30.47
N GLY A 180 -6.44 18.13 -29.78
CA GLY A 180 -7.76 18.06 -30.45
C GLY A 180 -9.01 18.15 -29.54
N SER A 181 -10.16 18.62 -30.05
CA SER A 181 -11.35 19.10 -29.31
C SER A 181 -12.17 18.08 -28.49
N GLY A 182 -11.92 16.77 -28.55
CA GLY A 182 -12.49 15.74 -27.64
C GLY A 182 -11.88 15.72 -26.22
N ARG A 183 -11.25 16.84 -25.84
CA ARG A 183 -10.12 16.92 -24.92
C ARG A 183 -10.45 16.99 -23.45
N GLN A 184 -11.58 17.56 -23.06
CA GLN A 184 -11.79 17.89 -21.64
C GLN A 184 -11.89 16.64 -20.76
N GLN A 185 -12.61 15.60 -21.19
CA GLN A 185 -12.70 14.35 -20.44
C GLN A 185 -11.36 13.59 -20.44
N GLN A 186 -10.67 13.50 -21.57
CA GLN A 186 -9.37 12.83 -21.67
C GLN A 186 -8.29 13.55 -20.85
N GLN A 187 -8.23 14.88 -20.90
CA GLN A 187 -7.31 15.69 -20.09
C GLN A 187 -7.60 15.57 -18.59
N GLN A 188 -8.88 15.52 -18.19
CA GLN A 188 -9.26 15.31 -16.79
C GLN A 188 -8.80 13.94 -16.29
N GLN A 189 -9.06 12.88 -17.06
CA GLN A 189 -8.63 11.52 -16.75
C GLN A 189 -7.10 11.40 -16.67
N GLN A 190 -6.39 12.04 -17.60
CA GLN A 190 -4.92 12.11 -17.62
C GLN A 190 -4.37 12.87 -16.40
N GLN A 191 -4.98 14.00 -16.03
CA GLN A 191 -4.58 14.77 -14.85
C GLN A 191 -4.82 13.99 -13.55
N GLN A 192 -5.92 13.23 -13.46
CA GLN A 192 -6.22 12.38 -12.31
C GLN A 192 -5.23 11.22 -12.19
N ALA A 193 -4.94 10.53 -13.29
CA ALA A 193 -3.92 9.48 -13.34
C ALA A 193 -2.56 10.02 -12.88
N ARG A 194 -2.18 11.21 -13.37
CA ARG A 194 -0.93 11.86 -12.97
C ARG A 194 -0.91 12.25 -11.48
N ARG A 195 -2.03 12.72 -10.92
CA ARG A 195 -2.14 13.03 -9.48
C ARG A 195 -1.98 11.78 -8.61
N LEU A 196 -2.61 10.67 -9.00
CA LEU A 196 -2.44 9.38 -8.32
C LEU A 196 -0.99 8.88 -8.41
N ALA A 197 -0.40 8.89 -9.62
CA ALA A 197 0.99 8.49 -9.82
C ALA A 197 1.96 9.38 -9.03
N LEU A 198 1.72 10.69 -8.96
CA LEU A 198 2.53 11.61 -8.15
C LEU A 198 2.41 11.32 -6.66
N ALA A 199 1.20 11.05 -6.16
CA ALA A 199 1.00 10.66 -4.77
C ALA A 199 1.80 9.39 -4.43
N ILE A 200 1.79 8.37 -5.31
CA ILE A 200 2.57 7.15 -5.12
C ILE A 200 4.09 7.42 -5.22
N ALA A 201 4.53 8.24 -6.17
CA ALA A 201 5.94 8.58 -6.35
C ALA A 201 6.53 9.29 -5.11
N VAL A 202 5.72 10.07 -4.38
CA VAL A 202 6.12 10.73 -3.12
C VAL A 202 5.94 9.80 -1.92
N ALA A 203 4.87 9.00 -1.88
CA ALA A 203 4.57 8.12 -0.76
C ALA A 203 5.52 6.90 -0.66
N ALA A 204 6.01 6.39 -1.79
CA ALA A 204 6.87 5.22 -1.84
C ALA A 204 8.24 5.44 -1.16
N PRO A 205 8.99 6.53 -1.42
CA PRO A 205 10.23 6.83 -0.68
C PRO A 205 10.03 6.94 0.83
N VAL A 206 8.90 7.53 1.26
CA VAL A 206 8.57 7.62 2.69
C VAL A 206 8.36 6.23 3.30
N LEU A 207 7.64 5.35 2.59
CA LEU A 207 7.46 3.96 3.03
C LEU A 207 8.79 3.19 3.04
N SER A 208 9.70 3.49 2.12
CA SER A 208 11.03 2.89 2.08
C SER A 208 11.85 3.17 3.34
N VAL A 209 11.71 4.36 3.97
CA VAL A 209 12.40 4.68 5.23
C VAL A 209 12.03 3.65 6.32
N ARG A 210 10.74 3.34 6.44
CA ARG A 210 10.24 2.32 7.36
C ARG A 210 10.82 0.94 7.05
N LEU A 211 10.83 0.56 5.77
CA LEU A 211 11.34 -0.75 5.34
C LEU A 211 12.86 -0.89 5.55
N ILE A 212 13.63 0.18 5.34
CA ILE A 212 15.06 0.22 5.65
C ILE A 212 15.27 -0.02 7.14
N GLY A 213 14.48 0.60 8.02
CA GLY A 213 14.52 0.33 9.46
C GLY A 213 14.30 -1.15 9.80
N THR A 214 13.34 -1.80 9.15
CA THR A 214 13.09 -3.24 9.30
C THR A 214 14.26 -4.10 8.82
N VAL A 215 14.85 -3.73 7.68
CA VAL A 215 16.03 -4.42 7.11
C VAL A 215 17.24 -4.28 8.04
N VAL A 216 17.52 -3.06 8.52
CA VAL A 216 18.60 -2.79 9.46
C VAL A 216 18.41 -3.58 10.76
N TYR A 217 17.17 -3.68 11.26
CA TYR A 217 16.86 -4.54 12.42
C TYR A 217 17.26 -6.00 12.17
N TYR A 218 16.85 -6.60 11.05
CA TYR A 218 17.11 -8.01 10.79
C TYR A 218 18.58 -8.33 10.48
N PHE A 219 19.30 -7.46 9.79
CA PHE A 219 20.72 -7.68 9.49
C PHE A 219 21.65 -7.24 10.63
N GLY A 220 21.30 -6.14 11.32
CA GLY A 220 22.06 -5.61 12.44
C GLY A 220 21.79 -6.33 13.76
N LYS A 221 20.70 -7.11 13.86
CA LYS A 221 20.27 -7.85 15.07
C LYS A 221 20.16 -6.95 16.31
N ASN A 222 19.98 -5.64 16.11
CA ASN A 222 19.91 -4.68 17.20
C ASN A 222 18.49 -4.70 17.80
N THR A 223 18.37 -5.17 19.04
CA THR A 223 17.09 -5.29 19.75
C THR A 223 16.38 -3.96 19.96
N ASP A 224 17.12 -2.84 20.00
CA ASP A 224 16.54 -1.50 20.16
C ASP A 224 15.72 -1.07 18.94
N MET A 225 16.06 -1.62 17.76
CA MET A 225 15.35 -1.42 16.51
C MET A 225 14.24 -2.44 16.28
N ASN A 226 13.90 -3.27 17.28
CA ASN A 226 12.80 -4.21 17.11
C ASN A 226 11.47 -3.42 16.91
N PRO A 227 10.72 -3.68 15.82
CA PRO A 227 9.48 -2.93 15.52
C PRO A 227 8.36 -3.17 16.55
N VAL A 228 8.46 -4.22 17.37
CA VAL A 228 7.48 -4.59 18.39
C VAL A 228 7.96 -4.17 19.78
N THR A 229 9.16 -4.61 20.18
CA THR A 229 9.68 -4.48 21.56
C THR A 229 10.78 -3.43 21.70
N GLY A 230 11.18 -2.78 20.61
CA GLY A 230 12.26 -1.80 20.61
C GLY A 230 11.91 -0.50 21.30
N LEU A 231 12.84 0.45 21.27
CA LEU A 231 12.68 1.75 21.90
C LEU A 231 11.45 2.48 21.34
N LEU A 232 10.66 3.09 22.23
CA LEU A 232 9.44 3.82 21.84
C LEU A 232 9.73 4.90 20.79
N GLY A 233 10.85 5.62 20.92
CA GLY A 233 11.26 6.63 19.95
C GLY A 233 11.49 6.06 18.55
N VAL A 234 12.05 4.85 18.44
CA VAL A 234 12.24 4.15 17.17
C VAL A 234 10.89 3.65 16.62
N LYS A 235 10.03 3.07 17.48
CA LYS A 235 8.65 2.69 17.12
C LYS A 235 7.88 3.85 16.51
N VAL A 236 7.92 5.02 17.14
CA VAL A 236 7.20 6.20 16.66
C VAL A 236 7.90 6.79 15.44
N GLY A 237 9.18 7.15 15.54
CA GLY A 237 9.88 7.93 14.52
C GLY A 237 10.22 7.15 13.25
N LEU A 238 10.66 5.88 13.38
CA LEU A 238 11.15 5.09 12.25
C LEU A 238 10.06 4.21 11.63
N TYR A 239 9.07 3.78 12.43
CA TYR A 239 8.02 2.88 11.95
C TYR A 239 6.68 3.60 11.76
N LEU A 240 6.11 4.20 12.82
CA LEU A 240 4.78 4.79 12.76
C LEU A 240 4.70 6.05 11.88
N VAL A 241 5.60 7.02 12.08
CA VAL A 241 5.57 8.32 11.39
C VAL A 241 5.64 8.16 9.87
N PRO A 242 6.60 7.42 9.28
CA PRO A 242 6.65 7.25 7.83
C PRO A 242 5.40 6.54 7.31
N GLU A 243 4.87 5.58 8.07
CA GLU A 243 3.65 4.87 7.69
C GLU A 243 2.41 5.78 7.65
N VAL A 244 2.24 6.65 8.65
CA VAL A 244 1.14 7.62 8.69
C VAL A 244 1.30 8.64 7.56
N ILE A 245 2.51 9.13 7.31
CA ILE A 245 2.77 10.07 6.20
C ILE A 245 2.43 9.40 4.86
N THR A 246 2.89 8.17 4.61
CA THR A 246 2.53 7.40 3.41
C THR A 246 1.01 7.26 3.28
N ALA A 247 0.31 6.90 4.36
CA ALA A 247 -1.14 6.75 4.35
C ALA A 247 -1.87 8.07 4.00
N VAL A 248 -1.44 9.18 4.58
CA VAL A 248 -1.99 10.51 4.30
C VAL A 248 -1.73 10.94 2.86
N LEU A 249 -0.52 10.71 2.32
CA LEU A 249 -0.18 11.04 0.93
C LEU A 249 -1.04 10.25 -0.07
N VAL A 250 -1.23 8.95 0.18
CA VAL A 250 -2.09 8.09 -0.63
C VAL A 250 -3.54 8.58 -0.62
N LEU A 251 -4.09 8.89 0.56
CA LEU A 251 -5.44 9.43 0.69
C LEU A 251 -5.58 10.80 0.02
N ALA A 252 -4.61 11.70 0.19
CA ALA A 252 -4.61 13.00 -0.46
C ALA A 252 -4.65 12.86 -1.99
N GLY A 253 -3.87 11.92 -2.54
CA GLY A 253 -3.91 11.56 -3.97
C GLY A 253 -5.27 11.07 -4.44
N GLY A 254 -5.91 10.17 -3.70
CA GLY A 254 -7.27 9.68 -3.99
C GLY A 254 -8.32 10.77 -3.93
N LEU A 255 -8.34 11.55 -2.84
CA LEU A 255 -9.26 12.66 -2.67
C LEU A 255 -9.09 13.73 -3.77
N ALA A 256 -7.86 13.96 -4.25
CA ALA A 256 -7.57 14.89 -5.34
C ALA A 256 -7.96 14.35 -6.73
N SER A 257 -8.24 13.06 -6.87
CA SER A 257 -8.57 12.40 -8.14
C SER A 257 -10.02 11.89 -8.23
N ARG A 258 -10.84 12.10 -7.19
CA ARG A 258 -12.24 11.65 -7.03
C ARG A 258 -13.30 12.08 -8.07
N SER A 259 -12.98 12.92 -9.05
CA SER A 259 -13.95 13.49 -10.01
C SER A 259 -14.46 12.54 -11.11
N VAL A 260 -14.05 11.26 -11.12
CA VAL A 260 -14.37 10.30 -12.21
C VAL A 260 -15.87 9.92 -12.27
N LYS A 261 -16.54 9.68 -11.13
CA LYS A 261 -17.92 9.17 -11.14
C LYS A 261 -19.01 10.22 -11.29
N VAL A 262 -18.76 11.48 -10.95
CA VAL A 262 -19.84 12.50 -10.93
C VAL A 262 -20.39 12.76 -12.33
N ARG A 263 -19.57 12.62 -13.38
CA ARG A 263 -19.99 12.97 -14.74
C ARG A 263 -20.40 11.79 -15.62
N ALA A 264 -20.02 10.56 -15.27
CA ALA A 264 -20.51 9.36 -15.96
C ALA A 264 -21.97 9.04 -15.59
N ALA A 265 -22.47 9.52 -14.45
CA ALA A 265 -23.87 9.42 -14.05
C ALA A 265 -24.75 10.55 -14.63
N GLU A 266 -24.14 11.69 -14.98
CA GLU A 266 -24.83 12.83 -15.62
C GLU A 266 -24.83 12.75 -17.16
N GLY A 267 -24.13 11.78 -17.75
CA GLY A 267 -23.99 11.64 -19.19
C GLY A 267 -24.02 10.19 -19.65
N GLU A 268 -25.22 9.61 -19.75
CA GLU A 268 -25.58 8.58 -20.74
C GLU A 268 -27.13 8.55 -20.83
N PRO A 269 -27.76 8.41 -22.02
CA PRO A 269 -27.16 7.92 -23.26
C PRO A 269 -27.38 8.84 -24.48
N TYR A 270 -26.39 8.96 -25.37
CA TYR A 270 -26.72 9.20 -26.78
C TYR A 270 -27.09 7.84 -27.38
N LYS A 271 -28.40 7.55 -27.36
CA LYS A 271 -28.98 6.53 -28.23
C LYS A 271 -28.61 6.89 -29.66
N MET A 272 -27.66 6.17 -30.25
CA MET A 272 -27.55 6.10 -31.71
C MET A 272 -28.88 5.54 -32.20
N GLY A 273 -29.73 6.45 -32.69
CA GLY A 273 -31.01 6.13 -33.28
C GLY A 273 -30.84 5.01 -34.29
N GLY A 274 -31.60 3.95 -34.10
CA GLY A 274 -31.64 2.83 -35.01
C GLY A 274 -31.92 3.32 -36.43
N ARG A 275 -31.07 2.94 -37.37
CA ARG A 275 -31.52 2.82 -38.74
C ARG A 275 -32.23 1.49 -38.88
N SER A 276 -33.54 1.59 -38.69
CA SER A 276 -34.52 0.64 -39.17
C SER A 276 -34.60 0.73 -40.70
N ARG A 277 -34.33 -0.43 -41.32
CA ARG A 277 -35.01 -1.04 -42.47
C ARG A 277 -34.75 -0.55 -43.91
N TYR A 278 -34.77 -1.61 -44.73
CA TYR A 278 -34.93 -1.75 -46.19
C TYR A 278 -33.67 -1.57 -47.03
#